data_AF-A0A6N9EPF1-F1
#
_entry.id   AF-A0A6N9EPF1-F1
#
_cell.length_a   1.000
_cell.length_b   1.000
_cell.length_c   1.000
_cell.angle_alpha   90.00
_cell.angle_beta   90.00
_cell.angle_gamma   90.00
#
_symmetry.space_group_name_H-M   'P 1'
#
loop_
_entity.id
_entity.type
_entity.pdbx_description
1 polymer ?
#
loop_
_entity_poly.entity_id
_entity_poly.type
_entity_poly.pdbx_seq_one_letter_code
_entity_poly.pdbx_strand_id
1 'polypeptide(L)'
;MFTVSVEFLHGTFRADPDGTANTGQLRHGEWPPSVSRLFAALVAADGTRERCRVTDGSELEWFEHLPPPAIHAAQQIHHQPLCDRYVVKNAKGPAQKTHQEYVAREGAMSRPGVRIALCQPRVVYRWDVASPSAATLQALRRRAARVGYLGTSDSPVRVRIATQVPSDCPEQVFVPDQRGDAVISVARPGDIQTLDRMYDQWCERGAAVARLQFPSLRHNVAYRSPGATPPDDRGEVVAWLRLGTPVSGRRISALTQCFKEAVLSQHQRIHGDSPAVLHGHGCGSHGYEIARYCPLPDVGCKYSRGRIYGLALWMPPGSDGATRRQARDAARSIRHLRGRGIDVAVAPRDEDERRPFAAHPERWTCQARHWATAFPAIYERRRTLDLPEITLWCQHAGLPEPVAFCSSRTPLVTGALDLAPVEVNRPGRPGLPYSHVELWFAEPVAGPVVIGSGRQRGFGLCVPCDREDAAR
;
A
#
# COMPACT_ATOMS: atom_id res chain seq x y z
N MET A 1 12.34 -27.55 -2.99
CA MET A 1 10.94 -27.11 -2.91
C MET A 1 10.40 -27.45 -1.54
N PHE A 2 9.63 -26.55 -0.94
CA PHE A 2 9.05 -26.71 0.39
C PHE A 2 7.58 -26.30 0.36
N THR A 3 6.71 -27.03 1.07
CA THR A 3 5.26 -26.80 1.04
C THR A 3 4.65 -26.94 2.43
N VAL A 4 3.66 -26.09 2.70
CA VAL A 4 2.78 -26.22 3.86
C VAL A 4 1.34 -26.26 3.36
N SER A 5 0.64 -27.35 3.65
CA SER A 5 -0.77 -27.52 3.31
C SER A 5 -1.62 -27.28 4.54
N VAL A 6 -2.64 -26.44 4.41
CA VAL A 6 -3.62 -26.14 5.45
C VAL A 6 -4.99 -26.58 4.96
N GLU A 7 -5.62 -27.48 5.69
CA GLU A 7 -6.95 -28.02 5.40
C GLU A 7 -7.93 -27.53 6.46
N PHE A 8 -8.92 -26.72 6.06
CA PHE A 8 -9.98 -26.18 6.91
C PHE A 8 -11.05 -27.25 7.15
N LEU A 9 -11.15 -27.72 8.40
CA LEU A 9 -11.97 -28.88 8.75
C LEU A 9 -13.48 -28.63 8.62
N HIS A 10 -13.90 -27.36 8.68
CA HIS A 10 -15.31 -26.97 8.50
C HIS A 10 -15.59 -26.35 7.12
N GLY A 11 -14.63 -26.34 6.20
CA GLY A 11 -14.78 -25.64 4.91
C GLY A 11 -15.01 -24.14 5.04
N THR A 12 -14.71 -23.56 6.20
CA THR A 12 -14.86 -22.13 6.48
C THR A 12 -13.60 -21.55 7.10
N PHE A 13 -13.29 -20.30 6.72
CA PHE A 13 -12.22 -19.51 7.30
C PHE A 13 -12.76 -18.20 7.89
N ARG A 14 -12.34 -17.87 9.09
CA ARG A 14 -12.63 -16.60 9.75
C ARG A 14 -11.55 -15.57 9.44
N ALA A 15 -11.89 -14.64 8.55
CA ALA A 15 -11.03 -13.54 8.14
C ALA A 15 -10.98 -12.41 9.17
N ASP A 16 -10.07 -11.45 8.96
CA ASP A 16 -9.91 -10.27 9.83
C ASP A 16 -11.24 -9.51 10.03
N PRO A 17 -11.59 -9.11 11.26
CA PRO A 17 -12.82 -8.39 11.55
C PRO A 17 -12.97 -7.05 10.83
N ASP A 18 -11.87 -6.39 10.46
CA ASP A 18 -11.95 -5.05 9.92
C ASP A 18 -12.07 -5.00 8.40
N GLY A 19 -11.77 -6.09 7.64
CA GLY A 19 -11.94 -6.26 6.18
C GLY A 19 -11.21 -5.22 5.29
N THR A 20 -11.44 -3.95 5.57
CA THR A 20 -10.79 -2.71 5.16
C THR A 20 -9.28 -2.77 5.11
N ALA A 21 -8.61 -3.36 6.11
CA ALA A 21 -7.15 -3.38 6.16
C ALA A 21 -6.50 -4.11 4.97
N ASN A 22 -7.19 -5.11 4.39
CA ASN A 22 -6.68 -5.90 3.28
C ASN A 22 -7.47 -5.71 1.97
N THR A 23 -8.78 -5.44 2.06
CA THR A 23 -9.67 -5.37 0.88
C THR A 23 -10.31 -4.00 0.68
N GLY A 24 -10.12 -3.05 1.61
CA GLY A 24 -10.81 -1.76 1.59
C GLY A 24 -12.31 -1.82 1.88
N GLN A 25 -12.91 -3.01 2.04
CA GLN A 25 -14.35 -3.20 2.15
C GLN A 25 -14.73 -4.01 3.40
N LEU A 26 -15.65 -3.48 4.21
CA LEU A 26 -16.12 -4.13 5.45
C LEU A 26 -16.83 -5.48 5.21
N ARG A 27 -17.36 -5.69 4.00
CA ARG A 27 -18.08 -6.92 3.63
C ARG A 27 -17.15 -8.03 3.13
N HIS A 28 -15.90 -7.71 2.83
CA HIS A 28 -14.93 -8.65 2.30
C HIS A 28 -13.89 -8.98 3.38
N GLY A 29 -13.64 -10.27 3.53
CA GLY A 29 -12.61 -10.78 4.41
C GLY A 29 -11.29 -10.94 3.67
N GLU A 30 -10.19 -10.87 4.41
CA GLU A 30 -8.87 -11.34 3.96
C GLU A 30 -8.96 -12.71 3.26
N TRP A 31 -8.47 -12.79 2.03
CA TRP A 31 -8.28 -14.05 1.31
C TRP A 31 -7.18 -13.91 0.24
N PRO A 32 -6.33 -14.93 0.04
CA PRO A 32 -6.12 -16.13 0.87
C PRO A 32 -5.68 -15.82 2.31
N PRO A 33 -5.68 -16.80 3.23
CA PRO A 33 -5.20 -16.58 4.59
C PRO A 33 -3.72 -16.19 4.59
N SER A 34 -3.36 -15.11 5.30
CA SER A 34 -1.99 -14.61 5.36
C SER A 34 -0.98 -15.63 5.87
N VAL A 35 0.23 -15.54 5.34
CA VAL A 35 1.37 -16.36 5.78
C VAL A 35 1.76 -15.98 7.22
N SER A 36 1.56 -14.73 7.64
CA SER A 36 1.76 -14.33 9.05
C SER A 36 0.82 -15.07 10.02
N ARG A 37 -0.41 -15.43 9.60
CA ARG A 37 -1.30 -16.28 10.43
C ARG A 37 -0.76 -17.69 10.55
N LEU A 38 -0.25 -18.26 9.46
CA LEU A 38 0.38 -19.58 9.47
C LEU A 38 1.60 -19.58 10.39
N PHE A 39 2.46 -18.57 10.28
CA PHE A 39 3.63 -18.42 11.13
C PHE A 39 3.26 -18.28 12.60
N ALA A 40 2.30 -17.41 12.93
CA ALA A 40 1.80 -17.26 14.29
C ALA A 40 1.19 -18.57 14.83
N ALA A 41 0.53 -19.38 13.99
CA ALA A 41 0.01 -20.68 14.40
C ALA A 41 1.14 -21.68 14.72
N LEU A 42 2.21 -21.71 13.94
CA LEU A 42 3.40 -22.53 14.22
C LEU A 42 4.12 -22.10 15.50
N VAL A 43 4.19 -20.79 15.77
CA VAL A 43 4.69 -20.25 17.04
C VAL A 43 3.78 -20.69 18.20
N ALA A 44 2.46 -20.54 18.07
CA ALA A 44 1.51 -20.91 19.11
C ALA A 44 1.47 -22.42 19.42
N ALA A 45 1.83 -23.26 18.44
CA ALA A 45 1.80 -24.72 18.57
C ALA A 45 2.80 -25.29 19.58
N ASP A 46 3.96 -24.64 19.75
CA ASP A 46 4.99 -25.13 20.69
C ASP A 46 5.72 -24.02 21.46
N GLY A 47 5.47 -22.73 21.20
CA GLY A 47 6.14 -21.62 21.86
C GLY A 47 7.51 -21.28 21.26
N THR A 48 8.24 -20.40 21.95
CA THR A 48 9.59 -19.88 21.62
C THR A 48 10.47 -19.86 22.87
N ARG A 49 11.81 -19.77 22.71
CA ARG A 49 12.78 -19.76 23.82
C ARG A 49 12.62 -20.97 24.75
N GLU A 50 12.70 -20.78 26.07
CA GLU A 50 12.50 -21.81 27.10
C GLU A 50 11.08 -22.41 27.13
N ARG A 51 10.14 -21.86 26.36
CA ARG A 51 8.76 -22.34 26.28
C ARG A 51 8.55 -23.40 25.20
N CYS A 52 9.55 -23.63 24.32
CA CYS A 52 9.54 -24.75 23.38
C CYS A 52 9.48 -26.09 24.13
N ARG A 53 8.53 -26.98 23.77
CA ARG A 53 8.36 -28.27 24.46
C ARG A 53 8.75 -29.46 23.61
N VAL A 54 8.61 -29.38 22.29
CA VAL A 54 8.87 -30.50 21.37
C VAL A 54 9.93 -30.21 20.31
N THR A 55 10.37 -28.95 20.21
CA THR A 55 11.49 -28.51 19.36
C THR A 55 12.47 -27.61 20.13
N ASP A 56 13.54 -27.14 19.46
CA ASP A 56 14.49 -26.16 19.99
C ASP A 56 14.24 -24.72 19.48
N GLY A 57 13.30 -24.55 18.54
CA GLY A 57 12.92 -23.25 17.97
C GLY A 57 13.71 -22.85 16.71
N SER A 58 14.81 -23.54 16.39
CA SER A 58 15.66 -23.22 15.22
C SER A 58 14.89 -23.31 13.90
N GLU A 59 13.87 -24.16 13.83
CA GLU A 59 13.02 -24.27 12.66
C GLU A 59 12.14 -23.05 12.39
N LEU A 60 11.78 -22.29 13.42
CA LEU A 60 11.05 -21.04 13.24
C LEU A 60 11.95 -19.97 12.64
N GLU A 61 13.21 -19.89 13.07
CA GLU A 61 14.20 -18.99 12.47
C GLU A 61 14.38 -19.29 10.98
N TRP A 62 14.52 -20.58 10.63
CA TRP A 62 14.58 -20.97 9.22
C TRP A 62 13.32 -20.56 8.45
N PHE A 63 12.12 -20.78 9.01
CA PHE A 63 10.85 -20.44 8.36
C PHE A 63 10.67 -18.93 8.18
N GLU A 64 11.10 -18.15 9.17
CA GLU A 64 11.00 -16.69 9.18
C GLU A 64 11.83 -16.03 8.05
N HIS A 65 12.90 -16.70 7.61
CA HIS A 65 13.77 -16.25 6.51
C HIS A 65 13.26 -16.63 5.12
N LEU A 66 12.15 -17.35 5.01
CA LEU A 66 11.59 -17.74 3.73
C LEU A 66 11.07 -16.51 2.95
N PRO A 67 11.24 -16.47 1.62
CA PRO A 67 10.63 -15.44 0.79
C PRO A 67 9.09 -15.59 0.78
N PRO A 68 8.34 -14.59 0.28
CA PRO A 68 6.91 -14.75 0.04
C PRO A 68 6.61 -15.99 -0.84
N PRO A 69 5.75 -16.92 -0.41
CA PRO A 69 5.41 -18.13 -1.17
C PRO A 69 4.46 -17.84 -2.34
N ALA A 70 4.37 -18.76 -3.30
CA ALA A 70 3.15 -18.89 -4.10
C ALA A 70 2.06 -19.57 -3.26
N ILE A 71 0.82 -19.08 -3.33
CA ILE A 71 -0.30 -19.59 -2.51
C ILE A 71 -1.34 -20.21 -3.43
N HIS A 72 -1.47 -21.52 -3.36
CA HIS A 72 -2.52 -22.27 -4.04
C HIS A 72 -3.79 -22.23 -3.19
N ALA A 73 -4.83 -21.58 -3.69
CA ALA A 73 -6.09 -21.42 -2.99
C ALA A 73 -7.22 -21.17 -3.98
N ALA A 74 -8.43 -21.63 -3.66
CA ALA A 74 -9.60 -21.31 -4.46
C ALA A 74 -9.83 -19.80 -4.54
N GLN A 75 -10.04 -19.24 -5.72
CA GLN A 75 -10.37 -17.84 -5.98
C GLN A 75 -11.87 -17.59 -5.78
N GLN A 76 -12.71 -18.54 -6.20
CA GLN A 76 -14.16 -18.45 -6.02
C GLN A 76 -14.50 -18.79 -4.57
N ILE A 77 -14.72 -17.75 -3.77
CA ILE A 77 -15.08 -17.85 -2.36
C ILE A 77 -16.31 -17.01 -2.06
N HIS A 78 -17.06 -17.40 -1.03
CA HIS A 78 -18.22 -16.65 -0.58
C HIS A 78 -17.91 -15.92 0.73
N HIS A 79 -17.97 -14.59 0.71
CA HIS A 79 -17.84 -13.76 1.91
C HIS A 79 -19.20 -13.60 2.59
N GLN A 80 -19.29 -14.01 3.85
CA GLN A 80 -20.44 -13.85 4.71
C GLN A 80 -20.08 -12.95 5.90
N PRO A 81 -20.46 -11.67 5.89
CA PRO A 81 -20.35 -10.80 7.06
C PRO A 81 -21.13 -11.40 8.22
N LEU A 82 -20.51 -11.50 9.39
CA LEU A 82 -21.19 -11.96 10.60
C LEU A 82 -21.91 -10.81 11.28
N CYS A 83 -23.10 -11.08 11.80
CA CYS A 83 -23.88 -10.11 12.56
C CYS A 83 -23.14 -9.70 13.84
N ASP A 84 -23.15 -8.39 14.12
CA ASP A 84 -22.63 -7.86 15.38
C ASP A 84 -23.34 -8.55 16.56
N ARG A 85 -22.54 -8.94 17.56
CA ARG A 85 -23.05 -9.56 18.78
C ARG A 85 -22.48 -8.84 19.98
N TYR A 86 -23.24 -8.76 21.06
CA TYR A 86 -22.74 -8.24 22.32
C TYR A 86 -22.15 -9.37 23.14
N VAL A 87 -20.91 -9.20 23.61
CA VAL A 87 -20.23 -10.12 24.51
C VAL A 87 -20.03 -9.46 25.87
N VAL A 88 -20.13 -10.26 26.92
CA VAL A 88 -19.90 -9.81 28.29
C VAL A 88 -18.39 -9.68 28.50
N LYS A 89 -17.91 -8.49 28.79
CA LYS A 89 -16.52 -8.27 29.22
C LYS A 89 -16.45 -8.31 30.74
N ASN A 90 -15.41 -8.98 31.24
CA ASN A 90 -14.97 -8.81 32.63
C ASN A 90 -14.35 -7.41 32.77
N ALA A 91 -15.17 -6.39 32.95
CA ALA A 91 -14.70 -5.06 33.31
C ALA A 91 -14.04 -5.13 34.70
N LYS A 92 -12.82 -4.58 34.83
CA LYS A 92 -12.19 -4.33 36.12
C LYS A 92 -12.46 -2.85 36.46
N GLY A 93 -13.37 -2.60 37.39
CA GLY A 93 -13.73 -1.25 37.87
C GLY A 93 -15.25 -1.03 37.97
N PRO A 94 -15.69 0.06 38.63
CA PRO A 94 -17.12 0.40 38.72
C PRO A 94 -17.66 0.78 37.33
N ALA A 95 -18.42 -0.12 36.72
CA ALA A 95 -19.01 0.09 35.40
C ALA A 95 -20.19 1.08 35.47
N GLN A 96 -20.16 2.14 34.66
CA GLN A 96 -21.29 3.07 34.50
C GLN A 96 -22.44 2.47 33.66
N LYS A 97 -22.20 1.35 32.96
CA LYS A 97 -23.17 0.65 32.12
C LYS A 97 -23.13 -0.85 32.40
N THR A 98 -24.16 -1.38 33.04
CA THR A 98 -24.28 -2.80 33.35
C THR A 98 -25.00 -3.54 32.22
N HIS A 99 -24.54 -4.75 31.93
CA HIS A 99 -25.26 -5.72 31.12
C HIS A 99 -26.55 -6.11 31.86
N GLN A 100 -27.68 -6.14 31.15
CA GLN A 100 -29.00 -6.36 31.77
C GLN A 100 -29.08 -7.68 32.55
N GLU A 101 -28.50 -8.76 32.00
CA GLU A 101 -28.51 -10.09 32.63
C GLU A 101 -27.29 -10.36 33.54
N TYR A 102 -26.20 -9.62 33.38
CA TYR A 102 -24.95 -9.86 34.11
C TYR A 102 -24.57 -8.61 34.90
N VAL A 103 -25.12 -8.53 36.12
CA VAL A 103 -24.86 -7.44 37.07
C VAL A 103 -23.35 -7.27 37.26
N ALA A 104 -22.89 -6.01 37.29
CA ALA A 104 -21.48 -5.63 37.38
C ALA A 104 -20.58 -6.09 36.20
N ARG A 105 -21.16 -6.47 35.06
CA ARG A 105 -20.41 -6.70 33.80
C ARG A 105 -20.81 -5.70 32.74
N GLU A 106 -19.91 -5.44 31.79
CA GLU A 106 -20.17 -4.55 30.66
C GLU A 106 -20.48 -5.37 29.40
N GLY A 107 -21.55 -4.99 28.69
CA GLY A 107 -21.81 -5.47 27.34
C GLY A 107 -20.93 -4.74 26.34
N ALA A 108 -20.07 -5.45 25.63
CA ALA A 108 -19.24 -4.90 24.56
C ALA A 108 -19.68 -5.46 23.21
N MET A 109 -19.94 -4.57 22.25
CA MET A 109 -20.16 -4.97 20.87
C MET A 109 -18.89 -5.66 20.34
N SER A 110 -19.03 -6.92 19.96
CA SER A 110 -18.02 -7.72 19.27
C SER A 110 -18.38 -7.70 17.78
N ARG A 111 -17.52 -7.05 17.00
CA ARG A 111 -17.54 -7.12 15.54
C ARG A 111 -16.89 -8.43 15.14
N PRO A 112 -17.64 -9.46 14.74
CA PRO A 112 -17.07 -10.78 14.62
C PRO A 112 -16.25 -10.89 13.34
N GLY A 113 -16.49 -10.05 12.33
CA GLY A 113 -15.78 -10.05 11.06
C GLY A 113 -16.49 -10.79 9.94
N VAL A 114 -15.72 -11.28 8.98
CA VAL A 114 -16.23 -11.98 7.79
C VAL A 114 -15.87 -13.46 7.87
N ARG A 115 -16.85 -14.33 7.68
CA ARG A 115 -16.65 -15.76 7.43
C ARG A 115 -16.55 -15.99 5.93
N ILE A 116 -15.56 -16.76 5.52
CA ILE A 116 -15.35 -17.14 4.13
C ILE A 116 -15.71 -18.61 4.00
N ALA A 117 -16.68 -18.93 3.14
CA ALA A 117 -17.03 -20.30 2.79
C ALA A 117 -16.23 -20.74 1.57
N LEU A 118 -15.65 -21.93 1.65
CA LEU A 118 -14.67 -22.45 0.71
C LEU A 118 -15.29 -23.56 -0.15
N CYS A 119 -15.18 -23.43 -1.48
CA CYS A 119 -15.51 -24.52 -2.39
C CYS A 119 -14.49 -25.66 -2.31
N GLN A 120 -13.23 -25.33 -2.02
CA GLN A 120 -12.16 -26.29 -1.73
C GLN A 120 -11.57 -25.96 -0.35
N PRO A 121 -11.61 -26.89 0.63
CA PRO A 121 -11.22 -26.60 2.01
C PRO A 121 -9.70 -26.57 2.21
N ARG A 122 -8.90 -26.42 1.15
CA ARG A 122 -7.43 -26.52 1.23
C ARG A 122 -6.75 -25.28 0.67
N VAL A 123 -5.69 -24.87 1.36
CA VAL A 123 -4.73 -23.86 0.91
C VAL A 123 -3.34 -24.46 1.00
N VAL A 124 -2.51 -24.29 -0.03
CA VAL A 124 -1.12 -24.76 -0.05
C VAL A 124 -0.18 -23.60 -0.28
N TYR A 125 0.72 -23.37 0.68
CA TYR A 125 1.80 -22.41 0.57
C TYR A 125 3.03 -23.13 -0.01
N ARG A 126 3.55 -22.65 -1.14
CA ARG A 126 4.65 -23.26 -1.90
C ARG A 126 5.83 -22.31 -1.99
N TRP A 127 6.99 -22.79 -1.54
CA TRP A 127 8.27 -22.10 -1.65
C TRP A 127 9.20 -22.83 -2.60
N ASP A 128 9.71 -22.09 -3.58
CA ASP A 128 10.74 -22.54 -4.52
C ASP A 128 12.13 -22.30 -3.92
N VAL A 129 12.40 -22.95 -2.79
CA VAL A 129 13.66 -22.87 -2.03
C VAL A 129 14.30 -24.26 -1.90
N ALA A 130 15.58 -24.27 -1.53
CA ALA A 130 16.28 -25.49 -1.14
C ALA A 130 15.53 -26.18 0.02
N SER A 131 15.47 -27.51 -0.02
CA SER A 131 14.80 -28.27 1.04
C SER A 131 15.49 -28.04 2.38
N PRO A 132 14.74 -27.88 3.48
CA PRO A 132 15.32 -27.77 4.82
C PRO A 132 16.09 -29.05 5.20
N SER A 133 16.95 -28.94 6.21
CA SER A 133 17.59 -30.11 6.82
C SER A 133 16.54 -31.11 7.34
N ALA A 134 16.91 -32.39 7.48
CA ALA A 134 15.99 -33.41 7.99
C ALA A 134 15.50 -33.07 9.41
N ALA A 135 16.38 -32.49 10.25
CA ALA A 135 16.05 -32.05 11.60
C ALA A 135 15.02 -30.91 11.59
N THR A 136 15.28 -29.86 10.80
CA THR A 136 14.36 -28.72 10.62
C THR A 136 13.00 -29.18 10.09
N LEU A 137 12.98 -30.07 9.09
CA LEU A 137 11.74 -30.60 8.53
C LEU A 137 10.92 -31.38 9.58
N GLN A 138 11.59 -32.19 10.40
CA GLN A 138 10.93 -32.95 11.45
C GLN A 138 10.40 -32.04 12.57
N ALA A 139 11.14 -31.02 12.97
CA ALA A 139 10.70 -30.03 13.96
C ALA A 139 9.47 -29.25 13.47
N LEU A 140 9.49 -28.80 12.20
CA LEU A 140 8.33 -28.17 11.56
C LEU A 140 7.10 -29.10 11.57
N ARG A 141 7.28 -30.39 11.23
CA ARG A 141 6.19 -31.38 11.27
C ARG A 141 5.60 -31.56 12.67
N ARG A 142 6.45 -31.57 13.72
CA ARG A 142 5.99 -31.64 15.11
C ARG A 142 5.13 -30.44 15.50
N ARG A 143 5.52 -29.22 15.08
CA ARG A 143 4.70 -28.01 15.27
C ARG A 143 3.40 -28.07 14.50
N ALA A 144 3.46 -28.41 13.21
CA ALA A 144 2.28 -28.50 12.35
C ALA A 144 1.22 -29.46 12.90
N ALA A 145 1.64 -30.60 13.47
CA ALA A 145 0.75 -31.58 14.09
C ALA A 145 0.00 -31.04 15.34
N ARG A 146 0.48 -29.94 15.94
CA ARG A 146 -0.09 -29.30 17.13
C ARG A 146 -0.89 -28.04 16.82
N VAL A 147 -0.96 -27.62 15.55
CA VAL A 147 -1.80 -26.49 15.13
C VAL A 147 -3.26 -26.96 15.09
N GLY A 148 -4.11 -26.37 15.93
CA GLY A 148 -5.54 -26.68 15.98
C GLY A 148 -6.44 -25.74 15.17
N TYR A 149 -6.00 -24.50 14.92
CA TYR A 149 -6.77 -23.50 14.18
C TYR A 149 -5.85 -22.46 13.52
N LEU A 150 -6.36 -21.77 12.50
CA LEU A 150 -5.66 -20.66 11.85
C LEU A 150 -6.29 -19.32 12.19
N GLY A 151 -5.59 -18.50 12.98
CA GLY A 151 -6.02 -17.16 13.39
C GLY A 151 -6.96 -17.15 14.58
N THR A 152 -8.13 -17.77 14.48
CA THR A 152 -9.09 -17.91 15.59
C THR A 152 -9.68 -19.33 15.61
N SER A 153 -10.18 -19.75 16.77
CA SER A 153 -10.76 -21.09 16.99
C SER A 153 -11.96 -21.40 16.07
N ASP A 154 -12.59 -20.38 15.47
CA ASP A 154 -13.65 -20.55 14.47
C ASP A 154 -13.12 -21.09 13.11
N SER A 155 -11.80 -21.21 12.94
CA SER A 155 -11.13 -21.72 11.74
C SER A 155 -10.29 -22.96 12.08
N PRO A 156 -10.90 -24.10 12.47
CA PRO A 156 -10.14 -25.31 12.79
C PRO A 156 -9.45 -25.85 11.54
N VAL A 157 -8.17 -26.21 11.68
CA VAL A 157 -7.35 -26.67 10.56
C VAL A 157 -6.54 -27.90 10.90
N ARG A 158 -6.15 -28.62 9.84
CA ARG A 158 -5.06 -29.60 9.85
C ARG A 158 -3.93 -29.06 9.00
N VAL A 159 -2.71 -29.02 9.55
CA VAL A 159 -1.52 -28.53 8.85
C VAL A 159 -0.57 -29.69 8.52
N ARG A 160 -0.10 -29.77 7.27
CA ARG A 160 0.88 -30.77 6.81
C ARG A 160 2.08 -30.08 6.17
N ILE A 161 3.28 -30.63 6.42
CA ILE A 161 4.54 -30.09 5.91
C ILE A 161 5.26 -31.15 5.07
N ALA A 162 5.60 -30.78 3.84
CA ALA A 162 6.19 -31.66 2.84
C ALA A 162 7.18 -30.91 1.94
N THR A 163 8.00 -31.67 1.21
CA THR A 163 8.94 -31.18 0.19
C THR A 163 8.41 -31.37 -1.23
N GLN A 164 7.13 -31.75 -1.37
CA GLN A 164 6.43 -32.01 -2.62
C GLN A 164 5.04 -31.36 -2.59
N VAL A 165 4.54 -30.89 -3.74
CA VAL A 165 3.17 -30.38 -3.85
C VAL A 165 2.20 -31.55 -3.72
N PRO A 166 1.14 -31.46 -2.89
CA PRO A 166 0.11 -32.49 -2.81
C PRO A 166 -0.59 -32.71 -4.17
N SER A 167 -1.05 -33.92 -4.45
CA SER A 167 -1.77 -34.23 -5.69
C SER A 167 -3.12 -33.52 -5.80
N ASP A 168 -3.74 -33.21 -4.67
CA ASP A 168 -5.03 -32.51 -4.52
C ASP A 168 -4.84 -31.01 -4.21
N CYS A 169 -3.74 -30.42 -4.72
CA CYS A 169 -3.46 -28.99 -4.58
C CYS A 169 -4.43 -28.14 -5.42
N PRO A 170 -4.98 -27.03 -4.91
CA PRO A 170 -5.77 -26.12 -5.72
C PRO A 170 -5.01 -25.63 -6.96
N GLU A 171 -5.69 -25.59 -8.10
CA GLU A 171 -5.12 -25.16 -9.38
C GLU A 171 -4.85 -23.66 -9.43
N GLN A 172 -5.65 -22.89 -8.71
CA GLN A 172 -5.59 -21.43 -8.67
C GLN A 172 -4.45 -20.98 -7.77
N VAL A 173 -3.56 -20.13 -8.31
CA VAL A 173 -2.34 -19.69 -7.65
C VAL A 173 -2.29 -18.17 -7.52
N PHE A 174 -2.14 -17.69 -6.29
CA PHE A 174 -1.77 -16.32 -5.98
C PHE A 174 -0.25 -16.24 -5.94
N VAL A 175 0.33 -15.35 -6.74
CA VAL A 175 1.79 -15.22 -6.85
C VAL A 175 2.25 -13.86 -6.34
N PRO A 176 3.37 -13.79 -5.58
CA PRO A 176 3.93 -12.51 -5.18
C PRO A 176 4.21 -11.65 -6.42
N ASP A 177 3.64 -10.45 -6.43
CA ASP A 177 3.79 -9.49 -7.51
C ASP A 177 3.74 -8.10 -6.92
N GLN A 178 4.74 -7.26 -7.24
CA GLN A 178 4.76 -5.86 -6.78
C GLN A 178 3.52 -5.07 -7.21
N ARG A 179 2.81 -5.53 -8.24
CA ARG A 179 1.57 -4.96 -8.76
C ARG A 179 0.34 -5.83 -8.52
N GLY A 180 0.44 -6.74 -7.56
CA GLY A 180 -0.67 -7.58 -7.17
C GLY A 180 -1.91 -6.80 -6.74
N ASP A 181 -3.08 -7.34 -7.05
CA ASP A 181 -4.39 -6.84 -6.67
C ASP A 181 -4.82 -7.27 -5.25
N ALA A 182 -4.12 -8.24 -4.66
CA ALA A 182 -4.32 -8.68 -3.28
C ALA A 182 -3.13 -8.27 -2.40
N VAL A 183 -3.41 -7.87 -1.15
CA VAL A 183 -2.38 -7.58 -0.15
C VAL A 183 -2.39 -8.67 0.91
N ILE A 184 -1.28 -9.38 1.05
CA ILE A 184 -1.14 -10.52 1.96
C ILE A 184 0.04 -10.28 2.91
N SER A 185 -0.23 -10.36 4.21
CA SER A 185 0.82 -10.27 5.23
C SER A 185 1.68 -11.53 5.23
N VAL A 186 3.01 -11.37 5.24
CA VAL A 186 3.98 -12.47 5.32
C VAL A 186 4.85 -12.41 6.58
N ALA A 187 5.51 -13.51 6.93
CA ALA A 187 6.54 -13.48 7.96
C ALA A 187 7.83 -12.87 7.41
N ARG A 188 8.63 -12.22 8.25
CA ARG A 188 9.98 -11.71 7.91
C ARG A 188 10.94 -11.82 9.11
N PRO A 189 12.26 -11.81 8.86
CA PRO A 189 13.26 -11.77 9.93
C PRO A 189 12.96 -10.66 10.95
N GLY A 190 12.84 -11.01 12.24
CA GLY A 190 12.50 -10.07 13.31
C GLY A 190 11.11 -10.27 13.94
N ASP A 191 10.23 -11.04 13.29
CA ASP A 191 8.90 -11.40 13.79
C ASP A 191 8.95 -12.24 15.06
N ILE A 192 9.86 -13.21 15.18
CA ILE A 192 10.04 -14.04 16.40
C ILE A 192 10.36 -13.14 17.58
N GLN A 193 11.35 -12.27 17.44
CA GLN A 193 11.78 -11.35 18.51
C GLN A 193 10.66 -10.34 18.83
N THR A 194 9.85 -9.97 17.85
CA THR A 194 8.69 -9.09 18.07
C THR A 194 7.56 -9.81 18.79
N LEU A 195 7.26 -11.06 18.44
CA LEU A 195 6.28 -11.89 19.14
C LEU A 195 6.71 -12.18 20.58
N ASP A 196 8.00 -12.40 20.81
CA ASP A 196 8.56 -12.57 22.14
C ASP A 196 8.40 -11.32 23.00
N ARG A 197 8.78 -10.14 22.48
CA ARG A 197 8.56 -8.86 23.17
C ARG A 197 7.08 -8.60 23.44
N MET A 198 6.21 -8.91 22.49
CA MET A 198 4.76 -8.77 22.66
C MET A 198 4.26 -9.69 23.79
N TYR A 199 4.73 -10.92 23.85
CA TYR A 199 4.37 -11.86 24.91
C TYR A 199 4.86 -11.39 26.28
N ASP A 200 6.11 -10.93 26.39
CA ASP A 200 6.66 -10.44 27.66
C ASP A 200 5.86 -9.24 28.17
N GLN A 201 5.56 -8.27 27.30
CA GLN A 201 4.69 -7.15 27.65
C GLN A 201 3.29 -7.61 28.05
N TRP A 202 2.73 -8.62 27.38
CA TRP A 202 1.42 -9.17 27.73
C TRP A 202 1.43 -9.87 29.08
N CYS A 203 2.51 -10.57 29.45
CA CYS A 203 2.68 -11.14 30.79
C CYS A 203 2.69 -10.05 31.88
N GLU A 204 3.30 -8.90 31.60
CA GLU A 204 3.36 -7.77 32.54
C GLU A 204 2.06 -6.97 32.62
N ARG A 205 1.44 -6.67 31.47
CA ARG A 205 0.35 -5.67 31.34
C ARG A 205 -1.00 -6.29 30.98
N GLY A 206 -1.04 -7.59 30.73
CA GLY A 206 -2.24 -8.35 30.37
C GLY A 206 -2.90 -7.84 29.09
N ALA A 207 -4.24 -7.82 29.10
CA ALA A 207 -5.07 -7.49 27.96
C ALA A 207 -4.93 -6.05 27.43
N ALA A 208 -4.16 -5.18 28.09
CA ALA A 208 -3.80 -3.86 27.58
C ALA A 208 -2.83 -3.94 26.38
N VAL A 209 -2.14 -5.07 26.21
CA VAL A 209 -1.24 -5.32 25.08
C VAL A 209 -2.03 -5.90 23.93
N ALA A 210 -2.11 -5.14 22.84
CA ALA A 210 -2.86 -5.51 21.65
C ALA A 210 -1.93 -5.68 20.45
N ARG A 211 -2.25 -6.62 19.55
CA ARG A 211 -1.46 -6.86 18.33
C ARG A 211 -1.29 -5.60 17.46
N LEU A 212 -2.26 -4.68 17.50
CA LEU A 212 -2.20 -3.38 16.80
C LEU A 212 -1.05 -2.47 17.27
N GLN A 213 -0.51 -2.69 18.48
CA GLN A 213 0.66 -1.97 19.00
C GLN A 213 1.98 -2.46 18.40
N PHE A 214 1.95 -3.55 17.61
CA PHE A 214 3.11 -4.16 16.96
C PHE A 214 2.92 -4.18 15.44
N PRO A 215 2.92 -3.01 14.77
CA PRO A 215 2.70 -2.91 13.33
C PRO A 215 3.79 -3.66 12.54
N SER A 216 4.98 -3.84 13.12
CA SER A 216 6.05 -4.65 12.53
C SER A 216 5.67 -6.11 12.31
N LEU A 217 4.60 -6.64 12.91
CA LEU A 217 4.10 -8.00 12.62
C LEU A 217 3.20 -8.07 11.37
N ARG A 218 3.00 -6.95 10.66
CA ARG A 218 2.18 -6.85 9.44
C ARG A 218 3.07 -6.49 8.25
N HIS A 219 3.73 -7.49 7.68
CA HIS A 219 4.55 -7.30 6.49
C HIS A 219 3.74 -7.54 5.22
N ASN A 220 3.07 -6.50 4.76
CA ASN A 220 2.23 -6.57 3.57
C ASN A 220 3.07 -6.76 2.29
N VAL A 221 2.71 -7.78 1.52
CA VAL A 221 3.26 -8.06 0.20
C VAL A 221 2.10 -8.11 -0.78
N ALA A 222 2.28 -7.51 -1.95
CA ALA A 222 1.30 -7.56 -3.02
C ALA A 222 1.37 -8.91 -3.74
N TYR A 223 0.20 -9.45 -4.09
CA TYR A 223 0.00 -10.73 -4.75
C TYR A 223 -0.96 -10.56 -5.91
N ARG A 224 -0.61 -11.13 -7.06
CA ARG A 224 -1.51 -11.21 -8.20
C ARG A 224 -2.44 -12.40 -8.02
N SER A 225 -3.74 -12.13 -8.06
CA SER A 225 -4.78 -13.16 -8.00
C SER A 225 -4.81 -14.02 -9.26
N PRO A 226 -5.30 -15.26 -9.19
CA PRO A 226 -5.49 -16.12 -10.35
C PRO A 226 -6.36 -15.42 -11.41
N GLY A 227 -5.95 -15.47 -12.68
CA GLY A 227 -6.69 -14.83 -13.77
C GLY A 227 -6.73 -13.29 -13.74
N ALA A 228 -6.14 -12.64 -12.72
CA ALA A 228 -5.97 -11.19 -12.75
C ALA A 228 -5.00 -10.82 -13.87
N THR A 229 -5.47 -10.02 -14.82
CA THR A 229 -4.58 -9.35 -15.76
C THR A 229 -3.66 -8.45 -14.95
N PRO A 230 -2.34 -8.42 -15.22
CA PRO A 230 -1.46 -7.44 -14.60
C PRO A 230 -2.11 -6.07 -14.77
N PRO A 231 -2.27 -5.26 -13.71
CA PRO A 231 -2.75 -3.91 -13.90
C PRO A 231 -1.83 -3.23 -14.90
N ASP A 232 -2.44 -2.45 -15.81
CA ASP A 232 -1.68 -1.69 -16.79
C ASP A 232 -0.57 -0.94 -16.05
N ASP A 233 0.65 -1.06 -16.54
CA ASP A 233 1.80 -0.51 -15.86
C ASP A 233 1.72 1.00 -15.99
N ARG A 234 1.24 1.65 -14.94
CA ARG A 234 1.15 3.11 -14.87
C ARG A 234 2.33 3.71 -14.11
N GLY A 235 3.31 2.89 -13.74
CA GLY A 235 4.37 3.25 -12.80
C GLY A 235 3.92 3.20 -11.33
N GLU A 236 4.84 3.48 -10.41
CA GLU A 236 4.63 3.35 -8.96
C GLU A 236 5.17 4.60 -8.21
N VAL A 237 4.40 5.14 -7.26
CA VAL A 237 4.93 6.11 -6.31
C VAL A 237 5.79 5.39 -5.28
N VAL A 238 7.11 5.52 -5.43
CA VAL A 238 8.07 4.78 -4.60
C VAL A 238 8.38 5.48 -3.27
N ALA A 239 8.18 6.80 -3.19
CA ALA A 239 8.42 7.56 -1.95
C ALA A 239 7.40 8.68 -1.76
N TRP A 240 6.93 8.82 -0.51
CA TRP A 240 6.09 9.91 -0.02
C TRP A 240 6.83 10.65 1.09
N LEU A 241 6.97 11.97 0.95
CA LEU A 241 7.73 12.82 1.87
C LEU A 241 6.84 13.95 2.37
N ARG A 242 7.03 14.35 3.64
CA ARG A 242 6.44 15.56 4.20
C ARG A 242 7.46 16.69 4.28
N LEU A 243 6.99 17.91 4.10
CA LEU A 243 7.75 19.12 4.36
C LEU A 243 7.58 19.54 5.82
N GLY A 244 8.66 19.97 6.47
CA GLY A 244 8.63 20.48 7.84
C GLY A 244 7.83 21.78 7.96
N THR A 245 7.83 22.59 6.91
CA THR A 245 6.96 23.77 6.77
C THR A 245 6.36 23.80 5.37
N PRO A 246 5.11 24.26 5.20
CA PRO A 246 4.47 24.28 3.90
C PRO A 246 5.11 25.35 3.00
N VAL A 247 5.37 25.00 1.74
CA VAL A 247 5.94 25.91 0.73
C VAL A 247 4.82 26.51 -0.13
N SER A 248 4.95 27.75 -0.58
CA SER A 248 3.96 28.34 -1.51
C SER A 248 3.88 27.53 -2.81
N GLY A 249 2.67 27.19 -3.28
CA GLY A 249 2.46 26.47 -4.55
C GLY A 249 3.02 27.20 -5.77
N ARG A 250 3.11 28.53 -5.70
CA ARG A 250 3.78 29.38 -6.70
C ARG A 250 5.24 29.03 -6.94
N ARG A 251 5.88 28.34 -5.97
CA ARG A 251 7.28 27.90 -6.05
C ARG A 251 7.44 26.47 -6.59
N ILE A 252 6.41 25.89 -7.20
CA ILE A 252 6.43 24.54 -7.79
C ILE A 252 7.69 24.26 -8.61
N SER A 253 8.03 25.12 -9.58
CA SER A 253 9.18 24.93 -10.45
C SER A 253 10.51 24.86 -9.67
N ALA A 254 10.67 25.72 -8.65
CA ALA A 254 11.88 25.75 -7.82
C ALA A 254 11.94 24.53 -6.88
N LEU A 255 10.84 24.22 -6.20
CA LEU A 255 10.76 23.11 -5.25
C LEU A 255 10.97 21.77 -5.92
N THR A 256 10.29 21.52 -7.05
CA THR A 256 10.43 20.27 -7.79
C THR A 256 11.83 20.10 -8.36
N GLN A 257 12.46 21.17 -8.82
CA GLN A 257 13.85 21.12 -9.29
C GLN A 257 14.82 20.80 -8.15
N CYS A 258 14.68 21.45 -6.98
CA CYS A 258 15.48 21.13 -5.79
C CYS A 258 15.26 19.68 -5.35
N PHE A 259 14.03 19.18 -5.41
CA PHE A 259 13.74 17.79 -5.08
C PHE A 259 14.41 16.82 -6.05
N LYS A 260 14.31 17.06 -7.36
CA LYS A 260 14.99 16.25 -8.37
C LYS A 260 16.50 16.19 -8.15
N GLU A 261 17.13 17.34 -7.96
CA GLU A 261 18.57 17.42 -7.72
C GLU A 261 18.99 16.70 -6.42
N ALA A 262 18.19 16.82 -5.35
CA ALA A 262 18.44 16.11 -4.11
C ALA A 262 18.33 14.58 -4.29
N VAL A 263 17.33 14.09 -5.04
CA VAL A 263 17.20 12.66 -5.35
C VAL A 263 18.42 12.15 -6.13
N LEU A 264 18.84 12.87 -7.17
CA LEU A 264 20.02 12.49 -7.97
C LEU A 264 21.31 12.50 -7.13
N SER A 265 21.51 13.52 -6.31
CA SER A 265 22.67 13.62 -5.41
C SER A 265 22.70 12.49 -4.38
N GLN A 266 21.55 12.17 -3.76
CA GLN A 266 21.48 11.06 -2.80
C GLN A 266 21.63 9.69 -3.48
N HIS A 267 21.08 9.51 -4.67
CA HIS A 267 21.28 8.29 -5.45
C HIS A 267 22.76 8.09 -5.75
N GLN A 268 23.45 9.13 -6.25
CA GLN A 268 24.89 9.09 -6.51
C GLN A 268 25.69 8.71 -5.26
N ARG A 269 25.35 9.29 -4.11
CA ARG A 269 26.02 9.03 -2.85
C ARG A 269 25.82 7.61 -2.32
N ILE A 270 24.63 7.03 -2.48
CA ILE A 270 24.26 5.75 -1.86
C ILE A 270 24.51 4.56 -2.81
N HIS A 271 24.23 4.74 -4.10
CA HIS A 271 24.15 3.65 -5.09
C HIS A 271 25.05 3.88 -6.31
N GLY A 272 25.72 5.03 -6.42
CA GLY A 272 26.48 5.40 -7.62
C GLY A 272 25.60 6.02 -8.70
N ASP A 273 26.07 6.00 -9.95
CA ASP A 273 25.49 6.75 -11.07
C ASP A 273 23.96 6.62 -11.15
N SER A 274 23.30 7.77 -11.31
CA SER A 274 21.84 7.83 -11.38
C SER A 274 21.35 7.28 -12.71
N PRO A 275 20.36 6.38 -12.73
CA PRO A 275 19.82 5.83 -13.98
C PRO A 275 19.08 6.90 -14.81
N ALA A 276 19.04 6.69 -16.13
CA ALA A 276 18.41 7.58 -17.11
C ALA A 276 16.99 7.98 -16.74
N VAL A 277 16.22 7.05 -16.18
CA VAL A 277 14.85 7.25 -15.70
C VAL A 277 14.71 8.41 -14.69
N LEU A 278 15.74 8.73 -13.90
CA LEU A 278 15.68 9.81 -12.90
C LEU A 278 16.05 11.18 -13.49
N HIS A 279 17.10 11.25 -14.32
CA HIS A 279 17.55 12.53 -14.86
C HIS A 279 16.93 12.87 -16.22
N GLY A 280 16.51 11.87 -17.00
CA GLY A 280 15.86 11.98 -18.30
C GLY A 280 16.81 12.16 -19.49
N HIS A 281 18.13 11.97 -19.31
CA HIS A 281 19.07 12.00 -20.43
C HIS A 281 19.10 10.62 -21.10
N GLY A 282 18.98 10.60 -22.43
CA GLY A 282 18.93 9.36 -23.20
C GLY A 282 17.55 8.69 -23.25
N CYS A 283 16.55 9.23 -22.56
CA CYS A 283 15.16 8.77 -22.67
C CYS A 283 14.49 9.30 -23.95
N GLY A 284 13.51 8.56 -24.46
CA GLY A 284 12.74 8.93 -25.65
C GLY A 284 12.04 10.29 -25.54
N SER A 285 11.75 10.91 -26.69
CA SER A 285 11.18 12.26 -26.81
C SER A 285 9.82 12.46 -26.13
N HIS A 286 9.13 11.38 -25.82
CA HIS A 286 7.76 11.36 -25.30
C HIS A 286 7.68 11.57 -23.77
N GLY A 287 8.77 11.31 -23.03
CA GLY A 287 8.87 11.60 -21.60
C GLY A 287 8.10 10.67 -20.65
N TYR A 288 7.58 9.53 -21.14
CA TYR A 288 6.92 8.49 -20.32
C TYR A 288 7.89 7.67 -19.50
N GLU A 289 9.14 7.64 -19.94
CA GLU A 289 10.23 6.85 -19.39
C GLU A 289 10.94 7.58 -18.24
N ILE A 290 10.41 8.72 -17.78
CA ILE A 290 11.08 9.59 -16.81
C ILE A 290 10.24 9.70 -15.54
N ALA A 291 10.93 9.65 -14.40
CA ALA A 291 10.34 9.85 -13.08
C ALA A 291 9.63 11.20 -12.96
N ARG A 292 8.49 11.18 -12.25
CA ARG A 292 7.67 12.36 -11.99
C ARG A 292 7.88 12.79 -10.55
N TYR A 293 8.27 14.05 -10.38
CA TYR A 293 8.53 14.66 -9.09
C TYR A 293 7.31 15.51 -8.73
N CYS A 294 6.44 14.97 -7.88
CA CYS A 294 5.09 15.51 -7.68
C CYS A 294 5.02 16.28 -6.35
N PRO A 295 4.81 17.60 -6.36
CA PRO A 295 4.46 18.34 -5.15
C PRO A 295 2.99 18.11 -4.79
N LEU A 296 2.70 18.02 -3.50
CA LEU A 296 1.38 17.68 -2.97
C LEU A 296 0.75 18.90 -2.27
N PRO A 297 -0.07 19.70 -2.99
CA PRO A 297 -0.71 20.90 -2.45
C PRO A 297 -2.02 20.58 -1.71
N ASP A 298 -2.40 21.47 -0.78
CA ASP A 298 -3.76 21.51 -0.23
C ASP A 298 -4.72 22.13 -1.25
N VAL A 299 -5.66 21.33 -1.74
CA VAL A 299 -6.70 21.72 -2.71
C VAL A 299 -8.03 21.00 -2.37
N GLY A 300 -9.16 21.44 -2.92
CA GLY A 300 -10.46 20.77 -2.76
C GLY A 300 -11.20 21.08 -1.45
N CYS A 301 -10.52 21.53 -0.39
CA CYS A 301 -11.19 21.91 0.86
C CYS A 301 -11.50 23.41 0.90
N LYS A 302 -12.52 23.81 1.68
CA LYS A 302 -12.95 25.22 1.84
C LYS A 302 -11.83 26.21 2.15
N TYR A 303 -10.83 25.79 2.93
CA TYR A 303 -9.72 26.64 3.37
C TYR A 303 -8.41 26.36 2.63
N SER A 304 -8.46 25.58 1.54
CA SER A 304 -7.28 25.25 0.77
C SER A 304 -6.68 26.49 0.10
N ARG A 305 -5.36 26.63 0.18
CA ARG A 305 -4.61 27.78 -0.35
C ARG A 305 -3.54 27.38 -1.37
N GLY A 306 -3.42 26.11 -1.71
CA GLY A 306 -2.44 25.64 -2.69
C GLY A 306 -1.00 25.67 -2.17
N ARG A 307 -0.80 25.63 -0.85
CA ARG A 307 0.51 25.40 -0.26
C ARG A 307 0.88 23.93 -0.37
N ILE A 308 2.15 23.68 -0.68
CA ILE A 308 2.71 22.35 -0.82
C ILE A 308 3.12 21.85 0.57
N TYR A 309 2.58 20.70 0.95
CA TYR A 309 2.86 20.05 2.25
C TYR A 309 3.70 18.78 2.12
N GLY A 310 3.75 18.19 0.94
CA GLY A 310 4.49 16.96 0.69
C GLY A 310 5.04 16.87 -0.71
N LEU A 311 5.84 15.83 -0.93
CA LEU A 311 6.44 15.48 -2.20
C LEU A 311 6.26 13.98 -2.44
N ALA A 312 6.07 13.58 -3.69
CA ALA A 312 6.03 12.20 -4.12
C ALA A 312 7.02 11.97 -5.25
N LEU A 313 7.78 10.86 -5.18
CA LEU A 313 8.59 10.37 -6.28
C LEU A 313 7.86 9.23 -6.98
N TRP A 314 7.45 9.46 -8.22
CA TRP A 314 6.73 8.48 -9.03
C TRP A 314 7.64 7.95 -10.13
N MET A 315 7.93 6.65 -10.09
CA MET A 315 8.69 5.94 -11.10
C MET A 315 7.79 5.54 -12.27
N PRO A 316 8.25 5.69 -13.52
CA PRO A 316 7.47 5.36 -14.70
C PRO A 316 7.30 3.84 -14.86
N PRO A 317 6.40 3.43 -15.77
CA PRO A 317 6.30 2.03 -16.16
C PRO A 317 7.61 1.48 -16.72
N GLY A 318 7.74 0.15 -16.68
CA GLY A 318 8.93 -0.57 -17.12
C GLY A 318 10.13 -0.49 -16.17
N SER A 319 10.09 0.37 -15.14
CA SER A 319 11.18 0.48 -14.15
C SER A 319 11.37 -0.85 -13.40
N ASP A 320 12.58 -1.41 -13.40
CA ASP A 320 12.84 -2.65 -12.67
C ASP A 320 12.79 -2.47 -11.14
N GLY A 321 12.67 -3.59 -10.42
CA GLY A 321 12.52 -3.57 -8.96
C GLY A 321 13.74 -3.03 -8.20
N ALA A 322 14.97 -3.18 -8.74
CA ALA A 322 16.18 -2.64 -8.11
C ALA A 322 16.23 -1.12 -8.25
N THR A 323 15.99 -0.61 -9.45
CA THR A 323 15.89 0.82 -9.77
C THR A 323 14.85 1.52 -8.90
N ARG A 324 13.67 0.91 -8.70
CA ARG A 324 12.64 1.45 -7.79
C ARG A 324 13.10 1.50 -6.34
N ARG A 325 13.79 0.46 -5.85
CA ARG A 325 14.33 0.44 -4.47
C ARG A 325 15.40 1.50 -4.28
N GLN A 326 16.34 1.62 -5.21
CA GLN A 326 17.41 2.63 -5.16
C GLN A 326 16.85 4.06 -5.19
N ALA A 327 15.87 4.32 -6.05
CA ALA A 327 15.18 5.61 -6.11
C ALA A 327 14.42 5.94 -4.81
N ARG A 328 13.76 4.93 -4.21
CA ARG A 328 13.08 5.03 -2.91
C ARG A 328 14.05 5.36 -1.79
N ASP A 329 15.15 4.64 -1.70
CA ASP A 329 16.18 4.82 -0.67
C ASP A 329 16.81 6.21 -0.78
N ALA A 330 17.16 6.63 -1.99
CA ALA A 330 17.66 7.98 -2.27
C ALA A 330 16.65 9.06 -1.82
N ALA A 331 15.39 8.97 -2.22
CA ALA A 331 14.37 9.93 -1.84
C ALA A 331 14.12 9.97 -0.31
N ARG A 332 14.02 8.80 0.34
CA ARG A 332 13.79 8.70 1.80
C ARG A 332 15.00 9.12 2.63
N SER A 333 16.19 9.18 2.05
CA SER A 333 17.41 9.68 2.72
C SER A 333 17.49 11.21 2.80
N ILE A 334 16.69 11.94 2.01
CA ILE A 334 16.71 13.40 2.01
C ILE A 334 16.19 13.92 3.36
N ARG A 335 16.90 14.91 3.92
CA ARG A 335 16.54 15.59 5.18
C ARG A 335 16.23 17.08 5.00
N HIS A 336 16.74 17.69 3.93
CA HIS A 336 16.63 19.12 3.70
C HIS A 336 16.70 19.40 2.20
N LEU A 337 15.83 20.28 1.69
CA LEU A 337 15.94 20.85 0.35
C LEU A 337 16.40 22.31 0.44
N ARG A 338 17.51 22.63 -0.23
CA ARG A 338 18.08 23.98 -0.29
C ARG A 338 18.39 24.39 -1.72
N GLY A 339 18.17 25.67 -2.02
CA GLY A 339 18.50 26.27 -3.32
C GLY A 339 17.29 26.91 -4.00
N ARG A 340 17.52 27.83 -4.95
CA ARG A 340 16.46 28.56 -5.67
C ARG A 340 15.45 29.23 -4.72
N GLY A 341 15.96 29.73 -3.59
CA GLY A 341 15.20 30.31 -2.48
C GLY A 341 14.25 29.36 -1.76
N ILE A 342 14.43 28.04 -1.92
CA ILE A 342 13.82 27.00 -1.10
C ILE A 342 14.77 26.68 0.04
N ASP A 343 14.22 26.62 1.25
CA ASP A 343 14.92 26.18 2.45
C ASP A 343 13.89 25.50 3.35
N VAL A 344 13.81 24.16 3.28
CA VAL A 344 12.78 23.39 3.99
C VAL A 344 13.29 22.02 4.41
N ALA A 345 13.01 21.66 5.66
CA ALA A 345 13.24 20.31 6.17
C ALA A 345 12.29 19.32 5.49
N VAL A 346 12.78 18.10 5.25
CA VAL A 346 12.01 17.03 4.61
C VAL A 346 12.18 15.75 5.41
N ALA A 347 11.10 15.00 5.56
CA ALA A 347 11.13 13.68 6.18
C ALA A 347 10.30 12.70 5.35
N PRO A 348 10.67 11.40 5.32
CA PRO A 348 9.73 10.36 4.93
C PRO A 348 8.45 10.49 5.73
N ARG A 349 7.30 10.28 5.08
CA ARG A 349 6.03 10.21 5.79
C ARG A 349 5.95 8.86 6.52
N ASP A 350 5.50 8.89 7.78
CA ASP A 350 5.17 7.66 8.51
C ASP A 350 3.78 7.17 8.10
N GLU A 351 3.56 5.85 8.08
CA GLU A 351 2.29 5.27 7.61
C GLU A 351 1.09 5.74 8.46
N ASP A 352 1.31 5.97 9.75
CA ASP A 352 0.31 6.39 10.74
C ASP A 352 0.00 7.91 10.72
N GLU A 353 0.79 8.73 10.00
CA GLU A 353 0.63 10.20 9.99
C GLU A 353 -0.62 10.65 9.20
N ARG A 354 -1.76 10.85 9.87
CA ARG A 354 -3.00 11.32 9.20
C ARG A 354 -2.97 12.77 8.70
N ARG A 355 -2.00 13.58 9.14
CA ARG A 355 -1.87 15.00 8.78
C ARG A 355 -0.43 15.32 8.35
N PRO A 356 -0.21 16.27 7.43
CA PRO A 356 -1.24 17.05 6.73
C PRO A 356 -1.96 16.24 5.65
N PHE A 357 -3.28 16.40 5.53
CA PHE A 357 -4.12 15.65 4.58
C PHE A 357 -3.65 15.79 3.13
N ALA A 358 -3.12 16.97 2.77
CA ALA A 358 -2.53 17.24 1.46
C ALA A 358 -1.37 16.30 1.11
N ALA A 359 -0.58 15.84 2.08
CA ALA A 359 0.54 14.92 1.88
C ALA A 359 0.16 13.43 2.05
N HIS A 360 -1.13 13.13 2.29
CA HIS A 360 -1.59 11.77 2.51
C HIS A 360 -1.67 10.98 1.20
N PRO A 361 -1.05 9.79 1.07
CA PRO A 361 -1.03 9.01 -0.17
C PRO A 361 -2.42 8.72 -0.74
N GLU A 362 -3.35 8.24 0.09
CA GLU A 362 -4.71 7.85 -0.34
C GLU A 362 -5.48 8.97 -1.05
N ARG A 363 -5.18 10.24 -0.74
CA ARG A 363 -5.80 11.39 -1.40
C ARG A 363 -5.45 11.45 -2.89
N TRP A 364 -4.27 10.97 -3.24
CA TRP A 364 -3.72 11.01 -4.59
C TRP A 364 -3.81 9.66 -5.30
N THR A 365 -4.00 8.55 -4.56
CA THR A 365 -4.03 7.20 -5.13
C THR A 365 -5.43 6.57 -5.16
N CYS A 366 -6.46 7.25 -4.65
CA CYS A 366 -7.83 6.75 -4.70
C CYS A 366 -8.32 6.55 -6.14
N GLN A 367 -9.37 5.73 -6.28
CA GLN A 367 -10.10 5.59 -7.55
C GLN A 367 -11.20 6.66 -7.64
N ALA A 368 -11.25 7.37 -8.77
CA ALA A 368 -12.31 8.33 -9.07
C ALA A 368 -12.57 8.39 -10.59
N ARG A 369 -13.77 8.78 -10.98
CA ARG A 369 -14.20 9.02 -12.37
C ARG A 369 -14.00 10.48 -12.77
N HIS A 370 -14.06 11.43 -11.83
CA HIS A 370 -13.87 12.87 -12.05
C HIS A 370 -12.59 13.37 -11.38
N TRP A 371 -11.75 14.02 -12.16
CA TRP A 371 -10.46 14.56 -11.73
C TRP A 371 -10.29 16.00 -12.20
N ALA A 372 -9.67 16.85 -11.38
CA ALA A 372 -9.34 18.22 -11.75
C ALA A 372 -7.90 18.57 -11.41
N THR A 373 -7.25 19.35 -12.27
CA THR A 373 -5.87 19.82 -12.05
C THR A 373 -5.70 20.71 -10.81
N ALA A 374 -4.85 20.28 -9.88
CA ALA A 374 -4.37 21.07 -8.73
C ALA A 374 -3.32 22.12 -9.15
N PHE A 375 -2.48 21.77 -10.12
CA PHE A 375 -1.58 22.69 -10.83
C PHE A 375 -1.93 22.65 -12.32
N PRO A 376 -1.86 23.77 -13.05
CA PRO A 376 -2.25 23.81 -14.45
C PRO A 376 -1.47 22.79 -15.29
N ALA A 377 -2.14 22.17 -16.26
CA ALA A 377 -1.53 21.30 -17.24
C ALA A 377 -0.88 22.14 -18.34
N ILE A 378 0.40 21.87 -18.63
CA ILE A 378 1.13 22.50 -19.74
C ILE A 378 0.84 21.71 -20.99
N TYR A 379 0.52 22.40 -22.08
CA TYR A 379 0.15 21.76 -23.33
C TYR A 379 1.34 20.98 -23.88
N GLU A 380 1.08 19.87 -24.56
CA GLU A 380 2.15 19.12 -25.25
C GLU A 380 2.54 19.77 -26.56
N ARG A 381 1.59 20.45 -27.21
CA ARG A 381 1.77 21.13 -28.49
C ARG A 381 1.02 22.46 -28.46
N ARG A 382 1.44 23.42 -29.30
CA ARG A 382 0.76 24.71 -29.46
C ARG A 382 -0.50 24.56 -30.32
N ARG A 383 -1.52 23.90 -29.79
CA ARG A 383 -2.81 23.64 -30.44
C ARG A 383 -3.96 23.95 -29.49
N THR A 384 -5.13 24.27 -30.04
CA THR A 384 -6.40 24.31 -29.28
C THR A 384 -6.67 22.96 -28.63
N LEU A 385 -7.20 22.96 -27.40
CA LEU A 385 -7.61 21.73 -26.74
C LEU A 385 -8.94 21.23 -27.29
N ASP A 386 -8.94 19.97 -27.67
CA ASP A 386 -10.11 19.16 -27.97
C ASP A 386 -9.97 17.80 -27.28
N LEU A 387 -11.03 16.99 -27.31
CA LEU A 387 -11.04 15.69 -26.65
C LEU A 387 -9.97 14.73 -27.21
N PRO A 388 -9.69 14.69 -28.54
CA PRO A 388 -8.57 13.91 -29.08
C PRO A 388 -7.20 14.31 -28.51
N GLU A 389 -6.91 15.60 -28.38
CA GLU A 389 -5.64 16.07 -27.82
C GLU A 389 -5.50 15.69 -26.34
N ILE A 390 -6.58 15.83 -25.56
CA ILE A 390 -6.61 15.39 -24.15
C ILE A 390 -6.48 13.87 -24.03
N THR A 391 -7.12 13.12 -24.93
CA THR A 391 -7.01 11.65 -24.99
C THR A 391 -5.56 11.24 -25.23
N LEU A 392 -4.86 11.92 -26.15
CA LEU A 392 -3.44 11.70 -26.38
C LEU A 392 -2.63 11.98 -25.11
N TRP A 393 -2.90 13.08 -24.38
CA TRP A 393 -2.19 13.37 -23.12
C TRP A 393 -2.46 12.34 -22.02
N CYS A 394 -3.66 11.76 -22.00
CA CYS A 394 -4.03 10.67 -21.12
C CYS A 394 -3.28 9.38 -21.48
N GLN A 395 -3.28 8.96 -22.74
CA GLN A 395 -2.51 7.80 -23.22
C GLN A 395 -1.02 7.94 -22.90
N HIS A 396 -0.48 9.13 -23.14
CA HIS A 396 0.88 9.54 -22.77
C HIS A 396 1.15 9.47 -21.26
N ALA A 397 0.14 9.71 -20.43
CA ALA A 397 0.26 9.57 -18.99
C ALA A 397 0.11 8.11 -18.50
N GLY A 398 -0.26 7.17 -19.38
CA GLY A 398 -0.69 5.82 -19.02
C GLY A 398 -2.10 5.81 -18.43
N LEU A 399 -2.98 6.70 -18.87
CA LEU A 399 -4.37 6.82 -18.42
C LEU A 399 -5.30 6.30 -19.51
N PRO A 400 -6.48 5.75 -19.13
CA PRO A 400 -7.51 5.43 -20.11
C PRO A 400 -8.02 6.70 -20.79
N GLU A 401 -8.76 6.52 -21.88
CA GLU A 401 -9.38 7.62 -22.61
C GLU A 401 -10.48 8.29 -21.76
N PRO A 402 -10.46 9.62 -21.61
CA PRO A 402 -11.55 10.32 -20.96
C PRO A 402 -12.78 10.38 -21.87
N VAL A 403 -13.97 10.34 -21.27
CA VAL A 403 -15.25 10.49 -21.98
C VAL A 403 -15.63 11.94 -22.19
N ALA A 404 -15.14 12.84 -21.33
CA ALA A 404 -15.34 14.27 -21.43
C ALA A 404 -14.20 15.03 -20.76
N PHE A 405 -14.05 16.30 -21.11
CA PHE A 405 -13.16 17.22 -20.43
C PHE A 405 -13.70 18.65 -20.44
N CYS A 406 -13.22 19.46 -19.52
CA CYS A 406 -13.42 20.90 -19.48
C CYS A 406 -12.07 21.56 -19.27
N SER A 407 -11.81 22.70 -19.93
CA SER A 407 -10.58 23.45 -19.73
C SER A 407 -10.88 24.91 -19.39
N SER A 408 -10.15 25.45 -18.41
CA SER A 408 -10.23 26.87 -18.03
C SER A 408 -8.83 27.44 -17.83
N ARG A 409 -8.64 28.73 -18.10
CA ARG A 409 -7.39 29.40 -17.72
C ARG A 409 -7.30 29.55 -16.20
N THR A 410 -8.42 29.72 -15.51
CA THR A 410 -8.48 29.85 -14.05
C THR A 410 -8.69 28.48 -13.38
N PRO A 411 -8.30 28.33 -12.10
CA PRO A 411 -8.51 27.10 -11.36
C PRO A 411 -9.98 26.68 -11.27
N LEU A 412 -10.23 25.39 -11.47
CA LEU A 412 -11.57 24.78 -11.41
C LEU A 412 -11.91 24.22 -10.01
N VAL A 413 -10.91 24.11 -9.12
CA VAL A 413 -11.06 23.56 -7.76
C VAL A 413 -10.51 24.54 -6.72
N THR A 414 -11.18 24.61 -5.58
CA THR A 414 -10.76 25.45 -4.44
C THR A 414 -9.31 25.17 -4.04
N GLY A 415 -8.52 26.23 -3.90
CA GLY A 415 -7.10 26.14 -3.51
C GLY A 415 -6.15 25.73 -4.62
N ALA A 416 -6.61 25.31 -5.80
CA ALA A 416 -5.73 25.10 -6.95
C ALA A 416 -5.13 26.45 -7.41
N LEU A 417 -3.91 26.41 -7.96
CA LEU A 417 -3.09 27.61 -8.13
C LEU A 417 -3.29 28.26 -9.49
N ASP A 418 -3.71 29.53 -9.50
CA ASP A 418 -3.62 30.38 -10.69
C ASP A 418 -2.18 30.92 -10.84
N LEU A 419 -1.42 30.23 -11.68
CA LEU A 419 -0.02 30.53 -11.95
C LEU A 419 0.13 31.47 -13.16
N ALA A 420 1.05 32.42 -13.05
CA ALA A 420 1.49 33.30 -14.13
C ALA A 420 2.40 32.56 -15.12
N PRO A 421 2.53 33.05 -16.37
CA PRO A 421 3.33 32.37 -17.39
C PRO A 421 4.78 32.13 -16.99
N VAL A 422 5.36 33.04 -16.20
CA VAL A 422 6.73 32.96 -15.66
C VAL A 422 6.89 31.88 -14.58
N GLU A 423 5.82 31.51 -13.89
CA GLU A 423 5.83 30.46 -12.85
C GLU A 423 5.74 29.06 -13.48
N VAL A 424 5.12 28.95 -14.65
CA VAL A 424 4.87 27.68 -15.38
C VAL A 424 5.99 27.35 -16.37
N ASN A 425 6.38 28.33 -17.19
CA ASN A 425 7.33 28.13 -18.29
C ASN A 425 8.79 28.25 -17.82
N ARG A 426 9.68 27.49 -18.47
CA ARG A 426 11.11 27.49 -18.14
C ARG A 426 11.79 28.72 -18.76
N PRO A 427 12.66 29.44 -18.02
CA PRO A 427 13.52 30.46 -18.61
C PRO A 427 14.35 29.90 -19.77
N GLY A 428 14.49 30.65 -20.86
CA GLY A 428 15.29 30.27 -22.02
C GLY A 428 14.70 29.16 -22.90
N ARG A 429 13.46 28.71 -22.65
CA ARG A 429 12.72 27.80 -23.53
C ARG A 429 11.47 28.50 -24.07
N PRO A 430 11.04 28.21 -25.32
CA PRO A 430 9.75 28.69 -25.80
C PRO A 430 8.64 28.23 -24.85
N GLY A 431 7.88 29.19 -24.30
CA GLY A 431 6.76 28.86 -23.43
C GLY A 431 5.70 28.04 -24.16
N LEU A 432 4.93 27.24 -23.44
CA LEU A 432 3.75 26.56 -23.98
C LEU A 432 2.48 27.10 -23.32
N PRO A 433 1.35 27.07 -24.03
CA PRO A 433 0.05 27.32 -23.40
C PRO A 433 -0.17 26.36 -22.23
N TYR A 434 -1.00 26.78 -21.28
CA TYR A 434 -1.38 25.97 -20.14
C TYR A 434 -2.79 26.35 -19.67
N SER A 435 -3.48 25.39 -19.09
CA SER A 435 -4.83 25.55 -18.57
C SER A 435 -5.03 24.62 -17.38
N HIS A 436 -6.02 24.93 -16.54
CA HIS A 436 -6.64 23.93 -15.70
C HIS A 436 -7.56 23.06 -16.55
N VAL A 437 -7.60 21.78 -16.21
CA VAL A 437 -8.40 20.76 -16.90
C VAL A 437 -9.17 19.96 -15.86
N GLU A 438 -10.44 19.69 -16.16
CA GLU A 438 -11.25 18.64 -15.56
C GLU A 438 -11.44 17.50 -16.54
N LEU A 439 -11.38 16.27 -16.04
CA LEU A 439 -11.46 15.03 -16.80
C LEU A 439 -12.54 14.12 -16.22
N TRP A 440 -13.34 13.52 -17.08
CA TRP A 440 -14.28 12.46 -16.73
C TRP A 440 -13.90 11.17 -17.44
N PHE A 441 -13.88 10.06 -16.72
CA PHE A 441 -13.62 8.72 -17.24
C PHE A 441 -14.87 7.84 -17.14
N ALA A 442 -15.01 6.89 -18.06
CA ALA A 442 -16.12 5.93 -18.04
C ALA A 442 -16.07 5.05 -16.78
N GLU A 443 -14.86 4.59 -16.42
CA GLU A 443 -14.60 3.76 -15.25
C GLU A 443 -13.70 4.46 -14.23
N PRO A 444 -13.76 4.10 -12.93
CA PRO A 444 -12.90 4.69 -11.91
C PRO A 444 -11.42 4.48 -12.22
N VAL A 445 -10.66 5.57 -12.26
CA VAL A 445 -9.22 5.57 -12.49
C VAL A 445 -8.50 5.73 -11.16
N ALA A 446 -7.60 4.81 -10.82
CA ALA A 446 -6.72 4.95 -9.66
C ALA A 446 -5.69 6.07 -9.92
N GLY A 447 -5.46 6.95 -8.95
CA GLY A 447 -4.39 7.95 -9.06
C GLY A 447 -2.98 7.40 -8.73
N PRO A 448 -1.93 8.24 -8.82
CA PRO A 448 -1.98 9.66 -9.19
C PRO A 448 -2.35 9.88 -10.65
N VAL A 449 -3.06 10.97 -10.92
CA VAL A 449 -3.40 11.43 -12.27
C VAL A 449 -2.58 12.69 -12.54
N VAL A 450 -1.69 12.66 -13.54
CA VAL A 450 -0.86 13.80 -13.94
C VAL A 450 -0.79 13.85 -15.46
N ILE A 451 -1.17 14.97 -16.08
CA ILE A 451 -1.27 15.13 -17.54
C ILE A 451 -0.45 16.32 -18.09
N GLY A 452 -0.22 16.33 -19.41
CA GLY A 452 0.48 17.41 -20.13
C GLY A 452 2.01 17.29 -20.15
N SER A 453 2.69 18.17 -20.88
CA SER A 453 4.16 18.13 -21.04
C SER A 453 4.94 18.43 -19.75
N GLY A 454 4.26 19.00 -18.75
CA GLY A 454 4.83 19.36 -17.46
C GLY A 454 4.85 18.23 -16.42
N ARG A 455 4.34 17.03 -16.74
CA ARG A 455 4.18 15.87 -15.84
C ARG A 455 5.37 15.58 -14.93
N GLN A 456 6.58 15.59 -15.49
CA GLN A 456 7.81 15.28 -14.73
C GLN A 456 8.10 16.28 -13.61
N ARG A 457 7.55 17.50 -13.71
CA ARG A 457 7.72 18.58 -12.73
C ARG A 457 6.50 18.76 -11.80
N GLY A 458 5.49 17.88 -11.91
CA GLY A 458 4.26 17.94 -11.14
C GLY A 458 3.20 18.91 -11.66
N PHE A 459 3.43 19.58 -12.79
CA PHE A 459 2.37 20.31 -13.48
C PHE A 459 1.35 19.35 -14.08
N GLY A 460 0.08 19.73 -14.06
CA GLY A 460 -1.04 18.87 -14.47
C GLY A 460 -1.39 17.76 -13.48
N LEU A 461 -0.82 17.76 -12.26
CA LEU A 461 -1.26 16.90 -11.17
C LEU A 461 -2.72 17.18 -10.83
N CYS A 462 -3.53 16.13 -10.77
CA CYS A 462 -4.96 16.20 -10.53
C CYS A 462 -5.33 15.71 -9.13
N VAL A 463 -6.43 16.24 -8.61
CA VAL A 463 -7.13 15.82 -7.40
C VAL A 463 -8.48 15.18 -7.79
N PRO A 464 -8.94 14.14 -7.10
CA PRO A 464 -10.29 13.58 -7.31
C PRO A 464 -11.36 14.60 -6.92
N CYS A 465 -12.47 14.62 -7.67
CA CYS A 465 -13.60 15.53 -7.46
C CYS A 465 -14.91 14.83 -7.06
N ASP A 466 -15.03 13.51 -7.26
CA ASP A 466 -16.24 12.73 -6.94
C ASP A 466 -16.55 12.59 -5.44
N ARG A 467 -15.69 13.12 -4.57
CA ARG A 467 -16.04 13.28 -3.18
C ARG A 467 -16.76 14.61 -3.02
N GLU A 468 -18.08 14.54 -2.82
CA GLU A 468 -18.70 15.42 -1.84
C GLU A 468 -17.89 15.25 -0.54
N ASP A 469 -16.90 16.10 -0.34
CA ASP A 469 -16.38 16.38 0.99
C ASP A 469 -17.52 17.08 1.75
N ALA A 470 -18.49 16.27 2.16
CA ALA A 470 -19.47 16.62 3.16
C ALA A 470 -18.68 17.18 4.33
N ALA A 471 -18.92 18.47 4.59
CA ALA A 471 -18.47 19.22 5.75
C ALA A 471 -18.02 18.31 6.92
N ARG A 472 -16.72 18.21 7.13
CA ARG A 472 -16.13 17.74 8.39
C ARG A 472 -14.99 18.66 8.80
#